data_AF-A0A5C7TP94-F1
#
_entry.id   AF-A0A5C7TP94-F1
#
_cell.length_a   1.000
_cell.length_b   1.000
_cell.length_c   1.000
_cell.angle_alpha   90.00
_cell.angle_beta   90.00
_cell.angle_gamma   90.00
#
_symmetry.space_group_name_H-M   'P 1'
#
loop_
_entity.id
_entity.type
_entity.pdbx_description
1 polymer ?
#
loop_
_entity_poly.entity_id
_entity_poly.type
_entity_poly.pdbx_seq_one_letter_code
_entity_poly.pdbx_strand_id
1 'polypeptide(L)'
;MELHRSKPPGTALHLPLQSNNRRLACCCIAQFCAAKPDEIRGLMLRRIFMLTVFVQLTACSSISKDECLQDDWYSLGVNDGKAGELSSKFREYQKDCADHGVMPDFKTYQQGHSQGLVFFCDFPHGEAWGRAGKDYNTACTGKLEPAFRQGFQQGQRWYKAKKVVDEIATAIADLQNRNLTLREDIYVINQRIAVEQNASARAALLNQADRLRYQMEGYNQEIGRLQIRLAQAEANFAPLNR
;
A
#
# COMPACT_ATOMS: atom_id res chain seq x y z
N MET A 1 25.42 68.87 -8.91
CA MET A 1 24.35 69.76 -8.43
C MET A 1 23.46 68.96 -7.51
N GLU A 2 23.46 69.39 -6.24
CA GLU A 2 22.45 69.24 -5.17
C GLU A 2 21.86 67.84 -4.89
N LEU A 3 22.24 67.12 -3.83
CA LEU A 3 21.98 67.33 -2.37
C LEU A 3 20.50 67.52 -2.02
N HIS A 4 19.89 66.53 -1.35
CA HIS A 4 18.99 66.80 -0.21
C HIS A 4 18.89 65.62 0.78
N ARG A 5 19.56 65.81 1.94
CA ARG A 5 19.13 65.64 3.36
C ARG A 5 18.40 64.35 3.77
N SER A 6 18.86 63.49 4.69
CA SER A 6 19.23 63.62 6.13
C SER A 6 18.11 64.11 7.08
N LYS A 7 17.50 63.24 7.90
CA LYS A 7 17.80 62.93 9.33
C LYS A 7 16.70 62.04 10.01
N PRO A 8 16.98 61.38 11.17
CA PRO A 8 16.15 60.41 11.93
C PRO A 8 15.71 61.01 13.32
N PRO A 9 15.61 60.28 14.47
CA PRO A 9 14.89 59.06 14.90
C PRO A 9 13.92 59.34 16.12
N GLY A 10 13.24 58.30 16.65
CA GLY A 10 12.48 58.31 17.92
C GLY A 10 10.99 57.99 17.69
N THR A 11 10.28 57.16 18.46
CA THR A 11 10.24 57.12 19.93
C THR A 11 9.71 55.75 20.38
N ALA A 12 10.33 55.21 21.44
CA ALA A 12 9.89 54.03 22.16
C ALA A 12 8.59 54.31 22.95
N LEU A 13 7.73 53.30 23.11
CA LEU A 13 6.82 53.24 24.25
C LEU A 13 6.98 51.92 24.99
N HIS A 14 7.34 52.07 26.27
CA HIS A 14 7.44 51.07 27.31
C HIS A 14 6.06 50.64 27.83
N LEU A 15 5.99 49.40 28.35
CA LEU A 15 5.58 48.97 29.71
C LEU A 15 4.82 47.62 29.67
N PRO A 16 4.84 46.80 30.73
CA PRO A 16 5.99 46.42 31.55
C PRO A 16 6.11 44.89 31.71
N LEU A 17 7.32 44.47 32.05
CA LEU A 17 7.61 43.21 32.71
C LEU A 17 7.03 43.24 34.13
N GLN A 18 6.33 42.17 34.52
CA GLN A 18 6.26 41.79 35.93
C GLN A 18 6.80 40.37 36.09
N SER A 19 7.91 40.34 36.82
CA SER A 19 8.61 39.19 37.35
C SER A 19 7.69 38.32 38.22
N ASN A 20 7.83 37.00 38.15
CA ASN A 20 8.33 36.34 39.35
C ASN A 20 9.10 35.07 39.03
N ASN A 21 10.28 35.03 39.60
CA ASN A 21 11.30 34.01 39.48
C ASN A 21 11.11 33.06 40.67
N ARG A 22 11.04 31.73 40.45
CA ARG A 22 11.42 30.74 41.48
C ARG A 22 11.59 29.33 40.90
N ARG A 23 12.85 29.02 40.65
CA ARG A 23 13.61 27.81 41.04
C ARG A 23 13.29 26.47 40.36
N LEU A 24 14.36 25.93 39.76
CA LEU A 24 14.56 24.54 39.43
C LEU A 24 14.30 23.61 40.63
N ALA A 25 13.69 22.45 40.37
CA ALA A 25 14.07 21.19 41.01
C ALA A 25 13.63 20.01 40.13
N CYS A 26 14.60 19.15 39.87
CA CYS A 26 14.47 17.83 39.29
C CYS A 26 13.86 16.84 40.33
N CYS A 27 13.46 15.66 39.85
CA CYS A 27 13.11 14.41 40.56
C CYS A 27 11.63 14.00 40.77
N CYS A 28 11.36 12.79 40.24
CA CYS A 28 10.59 11.69 40.78
C CYS A 28 9.06 11.63 40.62
N ILE A 29 8.64 10.75 39.71
CA ILE A 29 7.68 9.64 39.89
C ILE A 29 6.61 9.87 40.97
N ALA A 30 5.38 10.17 40.54
CA ALA A 30 4.13 9.72 41.16
C ALA A 30 2.99 9.96 40.14
N GLN A 31 2.54 8.91 39.45
CA GLN A 31 1.30 8.19 39.75
C GLN A 31 0.00 9.05 39.59
N PHE A 32 -0.74 8.70 38.54
CA PHE A 32 -2.20 8.87 38.40
C PHE A 32 -2.80 10.26 38.70
N CYS A 33 -2.85 11.11 37.68
CA CYS A 33 -3.93 12.10 37.60
C CYS A 33 -5.19 11.42 37.04
N ALA A 34 -6.23 11.39 37.88
CA ALA A 34 -7.51 10.75 37.65
C ALA A 34 -8.23 11.28 36.41
N ALA A 35 -8.40 10.41 35.39
CA ALA A 35 -9.39 10.61 34.36
C ALA A 35 -10.79 10.36 34.94
N LYS A 36 -11.74 11.26 34.64
CA LYS A 36 -13.12 11.20 35.13
C LYS A 36 -13.81 9.90 34.66
N PRO A 37 -14.56 9.20 35.52
CA PRO A 37 -15.11 7.87 35.22
C PRO A 37 -16.13 7.86 34.06
N ASP A 38 -16.74 9.01 33.73
CA ASP A 38 -17.77 9.09 32.66
C ASP A 38 -17.19 9.21 31.24
N GLU A 39 -15.93 9.64 31.10
CA GLU A 39 -15.30 9.87 29.78
C GLU A 39 -14.62 8.59 29.22
N ILE A 40 -14.25 7.67 30.11
CA ILE A 40 -13.62 6.38 29.78
C ILE A 40 -14.66 5.40 29.20
N ARG A 41 -15.92 5.47 29.67
CA ARG A 41 -17.02 4.62 29.19
C ARG A 41 -17.33 4.85 27.71
N GLY A 42 -17.35 6.11 27.26
CA GLY A 42 -17.63 6.46 25.86
C GLY A 42 -16.51 6.04 24.90
N LEU A 43 -15.25 6.17 25.31
CA LEU A 43 -14.10 5.81 24.47
C LEU A 43 -13.91 4.28 24.37
N MET A 44 -14.19 3.53 25.44
CA MET A 44 -14.19 2.07 25.41
C MET A 44 -15.36 1.51 24.60
N LEU A 45 -16.59 2.04 24.76
CA LEU A 45 -17.74 1.60 23.94
C LEU A 45 -17.51 1.87 22.44
N ARG A 46 -16.91 2.99 22.07
CA ARG A 46 -16.61 3.34 20.67
C ARG A 46 -15.51 2.45 20.05
N ARG A 47 -14.51 2.04 20.85
CA ARG A 47 -13.48 1.08 20.43
C ARG A 47 -14.02 -0.35 20.33
N ILE A 48 -14.87 -0.75 21.27
CA ILE A 48 -15.59 -2.05 21.22
C ILE A 48 -16.51 -2.08 20.00
N PHE A 49 -17.26 -1.00 19.74
CA PHE A 49 -18.14 -0.90 18.57
C PHE A 49 -17.36 -1.00 17.25
N MET A 50 -16.22 -0.31 17.12
CA MET A 50 -15.34 -0.46 15.94
C MET A 50 -14.75 -1.87 15.80
N LEU A 51 -14.36 -2.52 16.91
CA LEU A 51 -13.86 -3.89 16.90
C LEU A 51 -14.95 -4.91 16.51
N THR A 52 -16.19 -4.74 16.99
CA THR A 52 -17.32 -5.59 16.56
C THR A 52 -17.70 -5.42 15.10
N VAL A 53 -17.58 -4.21 14.53
CA VAL A 53 -17.83 -3.98 13.09
C VAL A 53 -16.73 -4.62 12.24
N PHE A 54 -15.47 -4.64 12.71
CA PHE A 54 -14.37 -5.27 11.98
C PHE A 54 -14.45 -6.81 11.98
N VAL A 55 -15.01 -7.41 13.03
CA VAL A 55 -15.20 -8.88 13.14
C VAL A 55 -16.34 -9.39 12.26
N GLN A 56 -17.32 -8.55 11.90
CA GLN A 56 -18.45 -8.95 11.04
C GLN A 56 -18.06 -9.05 9.55
N LEU A 57 -16.85 -8.64 9.16
CA LEU A 57 -16.38 -8.66 7.76
C LEU A 57 -15.57 -9.92 7.40
N THR A 58 -15.48 -10.92 8.28
CA THR A 58 -14.74 -12.17 8.03
C THR A 58 -15.64 -13.37 7.71
N ALA A 59 -16.82 -13.16 7.14
CA ALA A 59 -17.61 -14.25 6.59
C ALA A 59 -17.01 -14.70 5.26
N CYS A 60 -16.14 -15.71 5.28
CA CYS A 60 -15.92 -16.55 4.11
C CYS A 60 -17.29 -17.14 3.73
N SER A 61 -17.68 -17.03 2.45
CA SER A 61 -18.99 -17.44 1.96
C SER A 61 -19.21 -18.95 2.08
N SER A 62 -19.63 -19.43 3.24
CA SER A 62 -20.22 -20.75 3.41
C SER A 62 -21.69 -20.68 2.99
N ILE A 63 -22.14 -21.65 2.20
CA ILE A 63 -23.55 -21.75 1.81
C ILE A 63 -24.40 -21.98 3.06
N SER A 64 -25.51 -21.26 3.18
CA SER A 64 -26.44 -21.38 4.31
C SER A 64 -27.34 -22.61 4.15
N LYS A 65 -27.92 -23.07 5.27
CA LYS A 65 -28.92 -24.14 5.25
C LYS A 65 -30.10 -23.83 4.33
N ASP A 66 -30.55 -22.58 4.29
CA ASP A 66 -31.67 -22.17 3.44
C ASP A 66 -31.28 -22.22 1.96
N GLU A 67 -30.06 -21.84 1.59
CA GLU A 67 -29.55 -21.99 0.22
C GLU A 67 -29.40 -23.46 -0.18
N CYS A 68 -28.99 -24.34 0.74
CA CYS A 68 -29.01 -25.80 0.49
C CYS A 68 -30.43 -26.31 0.19
N LEU A 69 -31.46 -25.75 0.83
CA LEU A 69 -32.86 -26.16 0.69
C LEU A 69 -33.59 -25.49 -0.49
N GLN A 70 -33.10 -24.34 -0.97
CA GLN A 70 -33.74 -23.55 -2.04
C GLN A 70 -33.53 -24.14 -3.46
N ASP A 71 -32.62 -25.10 -3.62
CA ASP A 71 -32.46 -25.97 -4.81
C ASP A 71 -32.15 -25.28 -6.16
N ASP A 72 -31.75 -24.00 -6.18
CA ASP A 72 -31.29 -23.34 -7.42
C ASP A 72 -29.81 -23.59 -7.73
N TRP A 73 -29.45 -24.88 -7.81
CA TRP A 73 -28.10 -25.33 -8.12
C TRP A 73 -27.63 -24.86 -9.49
N TYR A 74 -28.56 -24.70 -10.44
CA TYR A 74 -28.24 -24.21 -11.78
C TYR A 74 -27.73 -22.77 -11.74
N SER A 75 -28.48 -21.85 -11.13
CA SER A 75 -28.06 -20.45 -11.05
C SER A 75 -26.79 -20.28 -10.22
N LEU A 76 -26.63 -21.05 -9.14
CA LEU A 76 -25.37 -21.07 -8.38
C LEU A 76 -24.19 -21.49 -9.28
N GLY A 77 -24.37 -22.57 -10.05
CA GLY A 77 -23.40 -23.01 -11.05
C GLY A 77 -23.09 -21.91 -12.08
N VAL A 78 -24.11 -21.26 -12.65
CA VAL A 78 -23.92 -20.16 -13.61
C VAL A 78 -23.06 -19.04 -13.01
N ASN A 79 -23.32 -18.66 -11.76
CA ASN A 79 -22.58 -17.60 -11.09
C ASN A 79 -21.13 -17.99 -10.82
N ASP A 80 -20.89 -19.20 -10.31
CA ASP A 80 -19.54 -19.74 -10.10
C ASP A 80 -18.77 -19.86 -11.43
N GLY A 81 -19.42 -20.31 -12.49
CA GLY A 81 -18.83 -20.38 -13.83
C GLY A 81 -18.46 -18.99 -14.37
N LYS A 82 -19.31 -17.98 -14.19
CA LYS A 82 -19.02 -16.58 -14.55
C LYS A 82 -17.87 -15.99 -13.75
N ALA A 83 -17.70 -16.43 -12.51
CA ALA A 83 -16.58 -16.04 -11.65
C ALA A 83 -15.27 -16.78 -12.00
N GLY A 84 -15.32 -17.78 -12.88
CA GLY A 84 -14.17 -18.62 -13.24
C GLY A 84 -13.82 -19.64 -12.16
N GLU A 85 -14.75 -19.98 -11.28
CA GLU A 85 -14.50 -20.97 -10.23
C GLU A 85 -14.31 -22.35 -10.84
N LEU A 86 -13.51 -23.18 -10.17
CA LEU A 86 -13.38 -24.58 -10.58
C LEU A 86 -14.64 -25.36 -10.19
N SER A 87 -15.05 -26.31 -11.03
CA SER A 87 -16.18 -27.20 -10.73
C SER A 87 -15.98 -27.98 -9.42
N SER A 88 -14.72 -28.16 -8.97
CA SER A 88 -14.38 -28.73 -7.68
C SER A 88 -14.92 -27.97 -6.47
N LYS A 89 -15.24 -26.67 -6.60
CA LYS A 89 -15.86 -25.86 -5.55
C LYS A 89 -17.17 -26.47 -5.05
N PHE A 90 -17.86 -27.23 -5.91
CA PHE A 90 -19.04 -27.99 -5.52
C PHE A 90 -18.81 -28.94 -4.33
N ARG A 91 -17.59 -29.44 -4.12
CA ARG A 91 -17.27 -30.29 -2.97
C ARG A 91 -17.43 -29.56 -1.64
N GLU A 92 -17.23 -28.23 -1.64
CA GLU A 92 -17.48 -27.39 -0.47
C GLU A 92 -18.98 -27.33 -0.19
N TYR A 93 -19.80 -27.06 -1.20
CA TYR A 93 -21.27 -27.10 -1.05
C TYR A 93 -21.78 -28.47 -0.62
N GLN A 94 -21.23 -29.56 -1.16
CA GLN A 94 -21.59 -30.91 -0.77
C GLN A 94 -21.30 -31.17 0.72
N LYS A 95 -20.16 -30.68 1.20
CA LYS A 95 -19.79 -30.79 2.61
C LYS A 95 -20.73 -29.98 3.50
N ASP A 96 -20.95 -28.71 3.16
CA ASP A 96 -21.74 -27.78 3.98
C ASP A 96 -23.22 -28.20 4.05
N CYS A 97 -23.80 -28.65 2.94
CA CYS A 97 -25.19 -29.11 2.92
C CYS A 97 -25.39 -30.48 3.57
N ALA A 98 -24.36 -31.35 3.57
CA ALA A 98 -24.41 -32.64 4.27
C ALA A 98 -24.54 -32.46 5.79
N ASP A 99 -23.95 -31.39 6.37
CA ASP A 99 -24.13 -31.04 7.79
C ASP A 99 -25.58 -30.68 8.15
N HIS A 100 -26.40 -30.41 7.13
CA HIS A 100 -27.83 -30.14 7.24
C HIS A 100 -28.73 -31.30 6.77
N GLY A 101 -28.14 -32.44 6.41
CA GLY A 101 -28.86 -33.61 5.89
C GLY A 101 -29.42 -33.41 4.47
N VAL A 102 -28.91 -32.43 3.72
CA VAL A 102 -29.32 -32.12 2.35
C VAL A 102 -28.27 -32.65 1.37
N MET A 103 -28.71 -33.21 0.24
CA MET A 103 -27.84 -33.72 -0.82
C MET A 103 -27.91 -32.81 -2.05
N PRO A 104 -26.86 -32.00 -2.33
CA PRO A 104 -26.82 -31.12 -3.50
C PRO A 104 -26.85 -31.83 -4.86
N ASP A 105 -27.48 -31.21 -5.87
CA ASP A 105 -27.52 -31.73 -7.24
C ASP A 105 -26.30 -31.27 -8.07
N PHE A 106 -25.30 -32.14 -8.15
CA PHE A 106 -24.09 -31.88 -8.94
C PHE A 106 -24.37 -31.73 -10.43
N LYS A 107 -25.32 -32.49 -10.99
CA LYS A 107 -25.56 -32.50 -12.43
C LYS A 107 -26.14 -31.16 -12.87
N THR A 108 -27.12 -30.66 -12.13
CA THR A 108 -27.75 -29.35 -12.39
C THR A 108 -26.76 -28.21 -12.17
N TYR A 109 -25.95 -28.27 -11.10
CA TYR A 109 -24.84 -27.34 -10.88
C TYR A 109 -23.85 -27.33 -12.04
N GLN A 110 -23.39 -28.51 -12.49
CA GLN A 110 -22.37 -28.62 -13.55
C GLN A 110 -22.87 -28.07 -14.89
N GLN A 111 -24.15 -28.23 -15.19
CA GLN A 111 -24.77 -27.62 -16.38
C GLN A 111 -24.75 -26.10 -16.30
N GLY A 112 -25.15 -25.52 -15.17
CA GLY A 112 -25.08 -24.09 -14.92
C GLY A 112 -23.64 -23.57 -14.99
N HIS A 113 -22.71 -24.27 -14.34
CA HIS A 113 -21.28 -23.95 -14.33
C HIS A 113 -20.69 -23.89 -15.74
N SER A 114 -20.98 -24.89 -16.56
CA SER A 114 -20.56 -24.92 -17.97
C SER A 114 -21.14 -23.74 -18.77
N GLN A 115 -22.39 -23.35 -18.50
CA GLN A 115 -23.02 -22.18 -19.13
C GLN A 115 -22.41 -20.86 -18.66
N GLY A 116 -22.05 -20.75 -17.38
CA GLY A 116 -21.37 -19.58 -16.81
C GLY A 116 -19.97 -19.39 -17.41
N LEU A 117 -19.22 -20.48 -17.59
CA LEU A 117 -17.87 -20.44 -18.17
C LEU A 117 -17.84 -19.90 -19.60
N VAL A 118 -18.94 -19.95 -20.35
CA VAL A 118 -18.99 -19.31 -21.68
C VAL A 118 -18.73 -17.81 -21.61
N PHE A 119 -19.11 -17.15 -20.50
CA PHE A 119 -18.88 -15.72 -20.28
C PHE A 119 -17.49 -15.41 -19.72
N PHE A 120 -16.93 -16.32 -18.92
CA PHE A 120 -15.60 -16.14 -18.32
C PHE A 120 -14.47 -16.51 -19.29
N CYS A 121 -14.65 -17.58 -20.06
CA CYS A 121 -13.64 -18.15 -20.93
C CYS A 121 -13.61 -17.50 -22.31
N ASP A 122 -13.51 -16.18 -22.33
CA ASP A 122 -13.29 -15.39 -23.53
C ASP A 122 -11.91 -14.69 -23.49
N PHE A 123 -11.56 -14.07 -24.61
CA PHE A 123 -10.30 -13.36 -24.73
C PHE A 123 -10.20 -12.13 -23.79
N PRO A 124 -11.18 -11.20 -23.73
CA PRO A 124 -11.11 -10.04 -22.85
C PRO A 124 -10.93 -10.38 -21.37
N HIS A 125 -11.64 -11.38 -20.85
CA HIS A 125 -11.51 -11.81 -19.46
C HIS A 125 -10.16 -12.48 -19.23
N GLY A 126 -9.68 -13.32 -20.17
CA GLY A 126 -8.33 -13.87 -20.12
C GLY A 126 -7.28 -12.76 -20.02
N GLU A 127 -7.37 -11.74 -20.88
CA GLU A 127 -6.46 -10.60 -20.86
C GLU A 127 -6.50 -9.84 -19.53
N ALA A 128 -7.69 -9.49 -19.03
CA ALA A 128 -7.85 -8.84 -17.74
C ALA A 128 -7.27 -9.67 -16.59
N TRP A 129 -7.52 -10.98 -16.59
CA TRP A 129 -7.00 -11.92 -15.59
C TRP A 129 -5.46 -11.95 -15.58
N GLY A 130 -4.85 -11.99 -16.77
CA GLY A 130 -3.41 -11.92 -16.94
C GLY A 130 -2.82 -10.57 -16.53
N ARG A 131 -3.47 -9.45 -16.87
CA ARG A 131 -3.03 -8.09 -16.49
C ARG A 131 -3.10 -7.88 -14.98
N ALA A 132 -4.02 -8.53 -14.29
CA ALA A 132 -4.12 -8.55 -12.83
C ALA A 132 -2.98 -9.37 -12.16
N GLY A 133 -2.11 -10.04 -12.93
CA GLY A 133 -1.01 -10.84 -12.41
C GLY A 133 -1.45 -12.14 -11.76
N LYS A 134 -2.66 -12.62 -12.06
CA LYS A 134 -3.20 -13.88 -11.52
C LYS A 134 -2.56 -15.09 -12.20
N ASP A 135 -2.61 -16.23 -11.51
CA ASP A 135 -2.25 -17.52 -12.10
C ASP A 135 -3.25 -17.95 -13.17
N TYR A 136 -2.82 -18.85 -14.05
CA TYR A 136 -3.66 -19.38 -15.12
C TYR A 136 -4.86 -20.13 -14.53
N ASN A 137 -6.06 -19.73 -14.94
CA ASN A 137 -7.27 -20.40 -14.52
C ASN A 137 -7.51 -21.65 -15.39
N THR A 138 -7.59 -22.82 -14.76
CA THR A 138 -7.78 -24.12 -15.44
C THR A 138 -9.26 -24.49 -15.63
N ALA A 139 -10.20 -23.63 -15.25
CA ALA A 139 -11.64 -23.85 -15.48
C ALA A 139 -12.00 -23.89 -16.97
N CYS A 140 -11.29 -23.10 -17.79
CA CYS A 140 -11.49 -23.06 -19.23
C CYS A 140 -10.86 -24.27 -19.91
N THR A 141 -11.69 -25.14 -20.50
CA THR A 141 -11.26 -26.37 -21.18
C THR A 141 -11.89 -26.52 -22.55
N GLY A 142 -11.34 -27.42 -23.37
CA GLY A 142 -11.91 -27.78 -24.67
C GLY A 142 -12.00 -26.58 -25.63
N LYS A 143 -13.19 -26.29 -26.14
CA LYS A 143 -13.40 -25.24 -27.15
C LYS A 143 -13.30 -23.81 -26.59
N LEU A 144 -13.50 -23.61 -25.30
CA LEU A 144 -13.46 -22.28 -24.66
C LEU A 144 -12.04 -21.84 -24.29
N GLU A 145 -11.15 -22.81 -24.08
CA GLU A 145 -9.79 -22.57 -23.63
C GLU A 145 -8.92 -21.68 -24.54
N PRO A 146 -8.92 -21.84 -25.89
CA PRO A 146 -7.96 -21.13 -26.73
C PRO A 146 -8.06 -19.61 -26.64
N ALA A 147 -9.28 -19.06 -26.62
CA ALA A 147 -9.50 -17.61 -26.55
C ALA A 147 -9.03 -17.04 -25.21
N PHE A 148 -9.44 -17.67 -24.10
CA PHE A 148 -9.01 -17.28 -22.76
C PHE A 148 -7.50 -17.37 -22.59
N ARG A 149 -6.88 -18.48 -23.03
CA ARG A 149 -5.43 -18.69 -22.97
C ARG A 149 -4.66 -17.61 -23.73
N GLN A 150 -5.12 -17.26 -24.93
CA GLN A 150 -4.49 -16.22 -25.73
C GLN A 150 -4.54 -14.86 -25.04
N GLY A 151 -5.72 -14.47 -24.54
CA GLY A 151 -5.90 -13.24 -23.74
C GLY A 151 -5.01 -13.24 -22.51
N PHE A 152 -5.03 -14.33 -21.72
CA PHE A 152 -4.22 -14.48 -20.52
C PHE A 152 -2.72 -14.32 -20.78
N GLN A 153 -2.19 -14.94 -21.84
CA GLN A 153 -0.79 -14.79 -22.20
C GLN A 153 -0.45 -13.34 -22.57
N GLN A 154 -1.34 -12.63 -23.25
CA GLN A 154 -1.17 -11.20 -23.53
C GLN A 154 -1.16 -10.36 -22.26
N GLY A 155 -2.15 -10.56 -21.39
CA GLY A 155 -2.22 -9.86 -20.11
C GLY A 155 -0.99 -10.12 -19.23
N GLN A 156 -0.49 -11.36 -19.21
CA GLN A 156 0.73 -11.72 -18.47
C GLN A 156 1.98 -11.04 -19.03
N ARG A 157 2.11 -10.89 -20.36
CA ARG A 157 3.21 -10.12 -20.95
C ARG A 157 3.14 -8.65 -20.50
N TRP A 158 1.95 -8.08 -20.51
CA TRP A 158 1.71 -6.72 -20.02
C TRP A 158 2.08 -6.59 -18.54
N TYR A 159 1.59 -7.49 -17.67
CA TYR A 159 1.81 -7.44 -16.22
C TYR A 159 3.31 -7.50 -15.88
N LYS A 160 4.04 -8.43 -16.50
CA LYS A 160 5.48 -8.57 -16.28
C LYS A 160 6.27 -7.33 -16.68
N ALA A 161 5.94 -6.75 -17.83
CA ALA A 161 6.60 -5.52 -18.28
C ALA A 161 6.27 -4.32 -17.37
N LYS A 162 4.99 -4.16 -16.98
CA LYS A 162 4.56 -3.11 -16.05
C LYS A 162 5.24 -3.24 -14.69
N LYS A 163 5.34 -4.47 -14.17
CA LYS A 163 6.00 -4.75 -12.89
C LYS A 163 7.46 -4.29 -12.88
N VAL A 164 8.20 -4.53 -13.97
CA VAL A 164 9.60 -4.06 -14.09
C VAL A 164 9.68 -2.53 -14.06
N VAL A 165 8.78 -1.83 -14.76
CA VAL A 165 8.69 -0.35 -14.73
C VAL A 165 8.46 0.13 -13.30
N ASP A 166 7.48 -0.45 -12.60
CA ASP A 166 7.11 -0.05 -11.24
C ASP A 166 8.21 -0.32 -10.21
N GLU A 167 8.88 -1.46 -10.32
CA GLU A 167 9.99 -1.83 -9.43
C GLU A 167 11.16 -0.84 -9.58
N ILE A 168 11.53 -0.47 -10.80
CA ILE A 168 12.61 0.49 -11.05
C ILE A 168 12.20 1.90 -10.58
N ALA A 169 10.99 2.34 -10.89
CA ALA A 169 10.49 3.65 -10.46
C ALA A 169 10.46 3.77 -8.93
N THR A 170 10.02 2.71 -8.23
CA THR A 170 10.02 2.64 -6.76
C THR A 170 11.44 2.70 -6.20
N ALA A 171 12.40 1.98 -6.81
CA ALA A 171 13.80 2.00 -6.39
C ALA A 171 14.43 3.41 -6.54
N ILE A 172 14.13 4.11 -7.64
CA ILE A 172 14.57 5.51 -7.84
C ILE A 172 14.01 6.40 -6.73
N ALA A 173 12.71 6.31 -6.47
CA ALA A 173 12.05 7.13 -5.44
C ALA A 173 12.61 6.88 -4.04
N ASP A 174 12.90 5.61 -3.68
CA ASP A 174 13.53 5.26 -2.41
C ASP A 174 14.92 5.89 -2.27
N LEU A 175 15.78 5.78 -3.29
CA LEU A 175 17.11 6.40 -3.27
C LEU A 175 17.05 7.92 -3.21
N GLN A 176 16.09 8.54 -3.91
CA GLN A 176 15.87 10.00 -3.84
C GLN A 176 15.47 10.43 -2.42
N ASN A 177 14.58 9.69 -1.76
CA ASN A 177 14.21 9.96 -0.37
C ASN A 177 15.40 9.82 0.58
N ARG A 178 16.23 8.80 0.39
CA ARG A 178 17.48 8.64 1.17
C ARG A 178 18.43 9.81 0.96
N ASN A 179 18.57 10.29 -0.27
CA ASN A 179 19.39 11.47 -0.58
C ASN A 179 18.87 12.75 0.12
N LEU A 180 17.55 12.93 0.22
CA LEU A 180 16.97 14.04 0.98
C LEU A 180 17.34 13.95 2.47
N THR A 181 17.26 12.77 3.08
CA THR A 181 17.68 12.55 4.46
C THR A 181 19.16 12.85 4.67
N LEU A 182 20.03 12.31 3.81
CA LEU A 182 21.48 12.57 3.88
C LEU A 182 21.79 14.07 3.74
N ARG A 183 21.06 14.78 2.88
CA ARG A 183 21.22 16.22 2.67
C ARG A 183 20.88 17.00 3.93
N GLU A 184 19.80 16.63 4.62
CA GLU A 184 19.41 17.26 5.90
C GLU A 184 20.44 16.97 7.00
N ASP A 185 20.91 15.72 7.12
CA ASP A 185 21.95 15.36 8.09
C ASP A 185 23.24 16.15 7.86
N ILE A 186 23.67 16.28 6.60
CA ILE A 186 24.83 17.10 6.22
C ILE A 186 24.60 18.56 6.60
N TYR A 187 23.40 19.10 6.37
CA TYR A 187 23.06 20.47 6.77
C TYR A 187 23.21 20.67 8.28
N VAL A 188 22.62 19.79 9.09
CA VAL A 188 22.71 19.83 10.56
C VAL A 188 24.16 19.72 11.05
N ILE A 189 24.95 18.82 10.46
CA ILE A 189 26.38 18.68 10.79
C ILE A 189 27.14 19.95 10.45
N ASN A 190 26.89 20.57 9.29
CA ASN A 190 27.55 21.82 8.89
C ASN A 190 27.23 22.96 9.86
N GLN A 191 25.98 23.06 10.34
CA GLN A 191 25.62 24.04 11.38
C GLN A 191 26.41 23.81 12.67
N ARG A 192 26.59 22.54 13.09
CA ARG A 192 27.39 22.21 14.27
C ARG A 192 28.87 22.53 14.09
N ILE A 193 29.44 22.25 12.92
CA ILE A 193 30.86 22.54 12.59
C ILE A 193 31.17 24.04 12.76
N ALA A 194 30.23 24.91 12.36
CA ALA A 194 30.39 26.36 12.40
C ALA A 194 30.60 26.89 13.84
N VAL A 195 29.97 26.25 14.83
CA VAL A 195 30.01 26.70 16.23
C VAL A 195 30.93 25.87 17.13
N GLU A 196 31.39 24.70 16.68
CA GLU A 196 32.21 23.77 17.48
C GLU A 196 33.61 24.31 17.77
N GLN A 197 34.00 24.53 19.02
CA GLN A 197 35.31 25.13 19.35
C GLN A 197 36.43 24.10 19.47
N ASN A 198 36.10 22.83 19.79
CA ASN A 198 37.10 21.78 19.96
C ASN A 198 37.57 21.26 18.60
N ALA A 199 38.88 21.36 18.33
CA ALA A 199 39.46 20.96 17.04
C ALA A 199 39.25 19.46 16.72
N SER A 200 39.39 18.58 17.71
CA SER A 200 39.18 17.14 17.53
C SER A 200 37.72 16.80 17.25
N ALA A 201 36.78 17.44 17.97
CA ALA A 201 35.34 17.28 17.73
C ALA A 201 34.93 17.81 16.34
N ARG A 202 35.45 18.99 15.95
CA ARG A 202 35.24 19.55 14.61
C ARG A 202 35.76 18.63 13.51
N ALA A 203 36.95 18.06 13.67
CA ALA A 203 37.50 17.09 12.72
C ALA A 203 36.64 15.83 12.60
N ALA A 204 36.07 15.33 13.71
CA ALA A 204 35.15 14.20 13.68
C ALA A 204 33.86 14.52 12.89
N LEU A 205 33.30 15.71 13.06
CA LEU A 205 32.12 16.18 12.32
C LEU A 205 32.39 16.34 10.82
N LEU A 206 33.55 16.89 10.45
CA LEU A 206 33.97 17.00 9.04
C LEU A 206 34.05 15.62 8.38
N ASN A 207 34.73 14.68 9.04
CA ASN A 207 34.81 13.29 8.55
C ASN A 207 33.43 12.63 8.45
N GLN A 208 32.51 12.93 9.36
CA GLN A 208 31.14 12.43 9.28
C GLN A 208 30.40 13.01 8.07
N ALA A 209 30.46 14.33 7.86
CA ALA A 209 29.85 14.98 6.70
C ALA A 209 30.39 14.42 5.38
N ASP A 210 31.70 14.19 5.28
CA ASP A 210 32.33 13.64 4.07
C ASP A 210 31.87 12.20 3.78
N ARG A 211 31.69 11.36 4.80
CA ARG A 211 31.10 10.03 4.61
C ARG A 211 29.68 10.09 4.07
N LEU A 212 28.84 10.99 4.59
CA LEU A 212 27.47 11.15 4.10
C LEU A 212 27.44 11.71 2.67
N ARG A 213 28.34 12.64 2.33
CA ARG A 213 28.49 13.16 0.95
C ARG A 213 28.88 12.04 -0.02
N TYR A 214 29.83 11.19 0.36
CA TYR A 214 30.23 10.05 -0.45
C TYR A 214 29.08 9.05 -0.66
N GLN A 215 28.30 8.77 0.38
CA GLN A 215 27.13 7.91 0.27
C GLN A 215 26.05 8.52 -0.65
N MET A 216 25.79 9.82 -0.53
CA MET A 216 24.85 10.56 -1.38
C MET A 216 25.27 10.51 -2.86
N GLU A 217 26.57 10.66 -3.14
CA GLU A 217 27.11 10.52 -4.50
C GLU A 217 26.89 9.10 -5.05
N GLY A 218 27.12 8.07 -4.23
CA GLY A 218 26.82 6.69 -4.61
C GLY A 218 25.35 6.47 -4.98
N TYR A 219 24.42 7.05 -4.23
CA TYR A 219 22.99 6.99 -4.56
C TYR A 219 22.65 7.78 -5.82
N ASN A 220 23.25 8.94 -6.06
CA ASN A 220 23.04 9.71 -7.28
C ASN A 220 23.47 8.94 -8.53
N GLN A 221 24.62 8.27 -8.48
CA GLN A 221 25.11 7.44 -9.57
C GLN A 221 24.15 6.26 -9.86
N GLU A 222 23.68 5.60 -8.80
CA GLU A 222 22.73 4.50 -8.91
C GLU A 222 21.38 4.96 -9.47
N ILE A 223 20.86 6.12 -9.05
CA ILE A 223 19.65 6.74 -9.61
C ILE A 223 19.84 6.97 -11.11
N GLY A 224 20.96 7.55 -11.54
CA GLY A 224 21.23 7.78 -12.96
C GLY A 224 21.22 6.49 -13.78
N ARG A 225 21.83 5.41 -13.26
CA ARG A 225 21.78 4.08 -13.87
C ARG A 225 20.35 3.54 -13.97
N LEU A 226 19.57 3.66 -12.90
CA LEU A 226 18.18 3.19 -12.86
C LEU A 226 17.28 3.99 -13.81
N GLN A 227 17.51 5.29 -13.98
CA GLN A 227 16.76 6.12 -14.93
C GLN A 227 16.94 5.65 -16.38
N ILE A 228 18.16 5.27 -16.76
CA ILE A 228 18.41 4.69 -18.09
C ILE A 228 17.66 3.37 -18.25
N ARG A 229 17.70 2.51 -17.23
CA ARG A 229 16.96 1.23 -17.23
C ARG A 229 15.44 1.43 -17.26
N LEU A 230 14.93 2.45 -16.58
CA LEU A 230 13.51 2.81 -16.58
C LEU A 230 13.08 3.19 -18.00
N ALA A 231 13.81 4.07 -18.67
CA ALA A 231 13.50 4.46 -20.05
C ALA A 231 13.48 3.26 -21.01
N GLN A 232 14.39 2.30 -20.84
CA GLN A 232 14.39 1.06 -21.60
C GLN A 232 13.17 0.17 -21.29
N ALA A 233 12.82 0.03 -20.00
CA ALA A 233 11.67 -0.74 -19.58
C ALA A 233 10.35 -0.13 -20.09
N GLU A 234 10.22 1.19 -20.05
CA GLU A 234 9.09 1.94 -20.59
C GLU A 234 8.97 1.77 -22.11
N ALA A 235 10.09 1.82 -22.85
CA ALA A 235 10.10 1.57 -24.29
C ALA A 235 9.62 0.14 -24.63
N ASN A 236 10.00 -0.86 -23.82
CA ASN A 236 9.55 -2.24 -23.98
C ASN A 236 8.07 -2.43 -23.58
N PHE A 237 7.59 -1.64 -22.62
CA PHE A 237 6.21 -1.70 -22.13
C PHE A 237 5.21 -0.99 -23.06
N ALA A 238 5.61 0.14 -23.66
CA ALA A 238 4.72 1.00 -24.45
C ALA A 238 3.92 0.29 -25.56
N PRO A 239 4.47 -0.69 -26.32
CA PRO A 239 3.70 -1.43 -27.31
C PRO A 239 2.61 -2.33 -26.72
N LEU A 240 2.77 -2.77 -25.47
CA LEU A 240 1.81 -3.65 -24.78
C LEU A 240 0.65 -2.87 -24.17
N ASN A 241 0.84 -1.57 -23.93
CA ASN A 241 -0.12 -0.71 -23.25
C ASN A 241 -1.11 0.00 -24.19
N ARG A 242 -1.27 -0.50 -25.42
CA ARG A 242 -2.22 0.02 -26.40
C ARG A 242 -3.50 -0.79 -26.42
#